data_AF-A0A973EIY9-F1
#
_entry.id   AF-A0A973EIY9-F1
#
_cell.length_a   1.000
_cell.length_b   1.000
_cell.length_c   1.000
_cell.angle_alpha   90.00
_cell.angle_beta   90.00
_cell.angle_gamma   90.00
#
_symmetry.space_group_name_H-M   'P 1'
#
loop_
_entity.id
_entity.type
_entity.pdbx_description
1 polymer ?
#
loop_
_entity_poly.entity_id
_entity_poly.type
_entity_poly.pdbx_seq_one_letter_code
_entity_poly.pdbx_strand_id
1 'polypeptide(L)'
;MLFEKTIYDFGTLEYGSDATYYFEFKNAGKTPLIITHCEPSCGCTVADWPKEPIKKNEKGKIKVRYNTTLTGNFAKTITVISNAQNSPVILTIQGKVKKKE
;
A
#
# COMPACT_ATOMS: atom_id res chain seq x y z
N MET A 1 1.91 -8.62 -11.87
CA MET A 1 0.93 -7.71 -11.23
C MET A 1 1.26 -6.30 -11.67
N LEU A 2 0.28 -5.50 -12.10
CA LEU A 2 0.50 -4.11 -12.55
C LEU A 2 -0.29 -3.15 -11.67
N PHE A 3 0.38 -2.19 -11.04
CA PHE A 3 -0.26 -1.14 -10.25
C PHE A 3 -0.51 0.12 -11.10
N GLU A 4 -1.58 0.85 -10.82
CA GLU A 4 -1.83 2.17 -11.45
C GLU A 4 -0.85 3.22 -10.91
N LYS A 5 -0.48 3.10 -9.63
CA LYS A 5 0.55 3.90 -8.96
C LYS A 5 1.30 3.04 -7.96
N THR A 6 2.59 3.26 -7.79
CA THR A 6 3.40 2.64 -6.73
C THR A 6 3.78 3.63 -5.64
N ILE A 7 3.54 4.93 -5.85
CA ILE A 7 3.83 5.99 -4.89
C ILE A 7 2.57 6.84 -4.70
N TYR A 8 2.22 7.13 -3.46
CA TYR A 8 1.16 8.06 -3.11
C TYR A 8 1.64 9.08 -2.08
N ASP A 9 1.41 10.36 -2.36
CA ASP A 9 1.74 11.47 -1.47
C ASP A 9 0.44 12.03 -0.88
N PHE A 10 0.30 11.96 0.44
CA PHE A 10 -0.81 12.54 1.19
C PHE A 10 -0.70 14.06 1.33
N GLY A 11 0.44 14.65 0.96
CA GLY A 11 0.72 16.07 1.19
C GLY A 11 0.81 16.37 2.69
N THR A 12 0.04 17.36 3.14
CA THR A 12 -0.03 17.72 4.58
C THR A 12 -1.33 17.21 5.19
N LEU A 13 -1.21 16.48 6.30
CA LEU A 13 -2.29 15.89 7.06
C LEU A 13 -2.40 16.54 8.45
N GLU A 14 -3.63 16.62 8.96
CA GLU A 14 -3.88 17.03 10.35
C GLU A 14 -3.55 15.88 11.31
N TYR A 15 -3.16 16.22 12.55
CA TYR A 15 -2.95 15.23 13.60
C TYR A 15 -4.23 14.40 13.83
N GLY A 16 -4.11 13.08 13.82
CA GLY A 16 -5.25 12.17 14.03
C GLY A 16 -6.23 12.05 12.86
N SER A 17 -5.96 12.67 11.71
CA SER A 17 -6.77 12.50 10.49
C SER A 17 -6.68 11.10 9.88
N ASP A 18 -7.61 10.74 9.00
CA ASP A 18 -7.53 9.47 8.26
C ASP A 18 -6.52 9.56 7.12
N ALA A 19 -5.49 8.72 7.18
CA ALA A 19 -4.47 8.57 6.13
C ALA A 19 -4.57 7.20 5.47
N THR A 20 -5.74 6.89 4.92
CA THR A 20 -6.00 5.66 4.17
C THR A 20 -5.82 5.88 2.67
N TYR A 21 -5.11 4.99 1.99
CA TYR A 21 -5.02 4.94 0.53
C TYR A 21 -5.20 3.51 0.00
N TYR A 22 -5.72 3.38 -1.22
CA TYR A 22 -5.91 2.09 -1.88
C TYR A 22 -5.05 2.03 -3.13
N PHE A 23 -4.02 1.20 -3.11
CA PHE A 23 -3.22 0.89 -4.29
C PHE A 23 -3.98 -0.13 -5.14
N GLU A 24 -4.54 0.32 -6.25
CA GLU A 24 -5.21 -0.53 -7.22
C GLU A 24 -4.20 -1.22 -8.15
N PHE A 25 -4.42 -2.50 -8.39
CA PHE A 25 -3.62 -3.31 -9.29
C PHE A 25 -4.47 -4.24 -10.14
N LYS A 26 -3.88 -4.72 -11.24
CA LYS A 26 -4.46 -5.73 -12.12
C LYS A 26 -3.55 -6.95 -12.24
N ASN A 27 -4.15 -8.14 -12.27
CA ASN A 27 -3.44 -9.36 -12.64
C ASN A 27 -3.24 -9.41 -14.17
N ALA A 28 -2.07 -9.01 -14.64
CA ALA A 28 -1.68 -9.13 -16.04
C ALA A 28 -1.08 -10.51 -16.42
N GLY A 29 -0.99 -11.44 -15.47
CA GLY A 29 -0.45 -12.78 -15.67
C GLY A 29 -1.44 -13.74 -16.33
N LYS A 30 -0.97 -14.95 -16.66
CA LYS A 30 -1.80 -16.02 -17.23
C LYS A 30 -2.46 -16.90 -16.16
N THR A 31 -1.88 -16.94 -14.95
CA THR A 31 -2.34 -17.73 -13.81
C THR A 31 -3.02 -16.83 -12.76
N PRO A 32 -3.84 -17.41 -11.86
CA PRO A 32 -4.31 -16.69 -10.68
C PRO A 32 -3.15 -16.11 -9.87
N LEU A 33 -3.28 -14.84 -9.52
CA LEU A 33 -2.31 -14.09 -8.73
C LEU A 33 -2.61 -14.29 -7.26
N ILE A 34 -1.61 -14.67 -6.48
CA ILE A 34 -1.70 -14.90 -5.04
C ILE A 34 -0.69 -13.98 -4.37
N ILE A 35 -1.19 -13.12 -3.47
CA ILE A 35 -0.34 -12.25 -2.63
C ILE A 35 -0.08 -12.99 -1.32
N THR A 36 1.17 -13.40 -1.11
CA THR A 36 1.58 -14.14 0.08
C THR A 36 1.79 -13.19 1.26
N HIS A 37 2.46 -12.06 1.04
CA HIS A 37 2.74 -11.07 2.07
C HIS A 37 2.56 -9.64 1.57
N CYS A 38 2.08 -8.78 2.46
CA CYS A 38 2.10 -7.33 2.28
C CYS A 38 2.60 -6.73 3.59
N GLU A 39 3.87 -6.37 3.63
CA GLU A 39 4.56 -5.99 4.86
C GLU A 39 5.00 -4.53 4.81
N PRO A 40 4.45 -3.66 5.68
CA PRO A 40 4.94 -2.31 5.86
C PRO A 40 6.30 -2.31 6.58
N SER A 41 7.17 -1.35 6.26
CA SER A 41 8.51 -1.25 6.87
C SER A 41 8.52 -0.89 8.37
N CYS A 42 7.37 -0.57 8.95
CA CYS A 42 7.22 -0.08 10.32
C CYS A 42 5.79 -0.36 10.82
N GLY A 43 5.64 -0.69 12.10
CA GLY A 43 4.32 -0.90 12.74
C GLY A 43 3.42 0.35 12.80
N CYS A 44 3.91 1.49 12.34
CA CYS A 44 3.16 2.73 12.17
C CYS A 44 2.27 2.75 10.92
N THR A 45 2.38 1.74 10.07
CA THR A 45 1.57 1.58 8.86
C THR A 45 0.91 0.21 8.89
N VAL A 46 -0.36 0.15 8.51
CA VAL A 46 -1.11 -1.10 8.37
C VAL A 46 -1.42 -1.31 6.89
N ALA A 47 -1.21 -2.54 6.41
CA ALA A 47 -1.61 -2.95 5.07
C ALA A 47 -2.64 -4.08 5.15
N ASP A 48 -3.69 -3.96 4.34
CA ASP A 48 -4.73 -4.98 4.15
C ASP A 48 -4.85 -5.30 2.65
N TRP A 49 -4.98 -6.58 2.32
CA TRP A 49 -4.89 -7.07 0.95
C TRP A 49 -5.76 -8.31 0.74
N PRO A 50 -6.21 -8.57 -0.50
CA PRO A 50 -6.99 -9.76 -0.82
C PRO A 50 -6.18 -11.04 -0.54
N LYS A 51 -6.78 -11.96 0.22
CA LYS A 51 -6.24 -13.30 0.50
C LYS A 51 -6.67 -14.34 -0.53
N GLU A 52 -7.71 -14.04 -1.28
CA GLU A 52 -8.22 -14.90 -2.34
C GLU A 52 -7.39 -14.73 -3.63
N PRO A 53 -7.25 -15.80 -4.44
CA PRO A 53 -6.58 -15.71 -5.74
C PRO A 53 -7.31 -14.73 -6.69
N ILE A 54 -6.57 -13.78 -7.26
CA ILE A 54 -7.08 -12.82 -8.25
C ILE A 54 -6.93 -13.41 -9.66
N LYS A 55 -8.02 -13.64 -10.40
CA LYS A 55 -7.92 -14.27 -11.73
C LYS A 55 -7.26 -13.34 -12.75
N LYS A 56 -6.89 -13.90 -13.90
CA LYS A 56 -6.34 -13.14 -15.02
C LYS A 56 -7.26 -11.97 -15.37
N ASN A 57 -6.67 -10.80 -15.58
CA ASN A 57 -7.31 -9.52 -15.87
C ASN A 57 -8.19 -8.93 -14.77
N GLU A 58 -8.41 -9.62 -13.64
CA GLU A 58 -9.13 -9.04 -12.52
C GLU A 58 -8.28 -7.98 -11.81
N LYS A 59 -8.99 -7.02 -11.21
CA LYS A 59 -8.42 -5.98 -10.38
C LYS A 59 -8.46 -6.39 -8.90
N GLY A 60 -7.47 -5.94 -8.15
CA GLY A 60 -7.45 -5.99 -6.70
C GLY A 60 -6.96 -4.66 -6.14
N LYS A 61 -7.07 -4.50 -4.83
CA LYS A 61 -6.61 -3.31 -4.11
C LYS A 61 -5.87 -3.68 -2.85
N ILE A 62 -4.82 -2.93 -2.53
CA ILE A 62 -4.12 -2.99 -1.26
C ILE A 62 -4.45 -1.73 -0.49
N LYS A 63 -5.16 -1.87 0.62
CA LYS A 63 -5.46 -0.77 1.53
C LYS A 63 -4.25 -0.54 2.42
N VAL A 64 -3.78 0.69 2.48
CA VAL A 64 -2.68 1.11 3.35
C VAL A 64 -3.18 2.25 4.23
N ARG A 65 -2.90 2.19 5.53
CA ARG A 65 -3.23 3.24 6.49
C ARG A 65 -2.00 3.63 7.31
N TYR A 66 -1.68 4.91 7.34
CA TYR A 66 -0.63 5.47 8.21
C TYR A 66 -1.19 5.97 9.54
N ASN A 67 -0.42 5.83 10.61
CA ASN A 67 -0.74 6.39 11.91
C ASN A 67 -0.40 7.89 11.98
N THR A 68 -1.42 8.74 11.82
CA THR A 68 -1.33 10.21 11.89
C THR A 68 -1.22 10.77 13.31
N THR A 69 -1.05 9.94 14.35
CA THR A 69 -0.58 10.43 15.65
C THR A 69 0.93 10.68 15.65
N LEU A 70 1.65 10.18 14.65
CA LEU A 70 3.08 10.41 14.46
C LEU A 70 3.30 11.65 13.58
N THR A 71 3.63 12.76 14.24
CA THR A 71 3.83 14.07 13.62
C THR A 71 5.14 14.15 12.84
N GLY A 72 5.21 15.03 11.84
CA GLY A 72 6.39 15.27 11.02
C GLY A 72 6.30 14.62 9.65
N ASN A 73 7.41 14.69 8.90
CA ASN A 73 7.50 14.08 7.57
C ASN A 73 7.60 12.56 7.69
N PHE A 74 6.94 11.85 6.79
CA PHE A 74 7.05 10.40 6.66
C PHE A 74 7.20 9.99 5.20
N ALA A 75 7.97 8.92 5.00
CA ALA A 75 8.00 8.13 3.79
C ALA A 75 8.09 6.67 4.23
N LYS A 76 7.07 5.88 3.89
CA LYS A 76 6.92 4.49 4.34
C LYS A 76 6.74 3.59 3.14
N THR A 77 7.47 2.49 3.15
CA THR A 77 7.43 1.47 2.10
C THR A 77 6.60 0.28 2.56
N ILE A 78 5.95 -0.37 1.60
CA ILE A 78 5.16 -1.58 1.78
C ILE A 78 5.63 -2.58 0.72
N THR A 79 6.18 -3.69 1.18
CA THR A 79 6.69 -4.76 0.32
C THR A 79 5.57 -5.75 0.04
N VAL A 80 5.20 -5.91 -1.23
CA VAL A 80 4.18 -6.84 -1.70
C VAL A 80 4.85 -8.04 -2.33
N ILE A 81 4.71 -9.21 -1.70
CA ILE A 81 5.24 -10.49 -2.18
C ILE A 81 4.10 -11.30 -2.77
N SER A 82 4.30 -11.82 -3.98
CA SER A 82 3.32 -12.62 -4.70
C SER A 82 3.98 -13.67 -5.61
N ASN A 83 3.17 -14.51 -6.23
CA ASN A 83 3.62 -15.44 -7.29
C ASN A 83 3.79 -14.77 -8.67
N ALA A 84 3.69 -13.44 -8.78
CA ALA A 84 3.94 -12.73 -10.03
C ALA A 84 5.44 -12.69 -10.36
N GLN A 85 5.78 -12.67 -11.66
CA GLN A 85 7.17 -12.57 -12.13
C GLN A 85 7.89 -11.30 -11.66
N ASN A 86 7.15 -10.21 -11.42
CA ASN A 86 7.69 -8.95 -10.94
C ASN A 86 7.65 -8.80 -9.41
N SER A 87 7.55 -9.90 -8.68
CA SER A 87 7.61 -9.92 -7.21
C SER A 87 9.07 -9.90 -6.74
N PRO A 88 9.42 -9.15 -5.67
CA PRO A 88 8.54 -8.28 -4.88
C PRO A 88 8.24 -6.94 -5.57
N VAL A 89 7.07 -6.37 -5.28
CA VAL A 89 6.71 -4.99 -5.66
C VAL A 89 6.77 -4.10 -4.43
N ILE A 90 7.39 -2.93 -4.56
CA ILE A 90 7.49 -1.94 -3.48
C ILE A 90 6.47 -0.83 -3.73
N LEU A 91 5.62 -0.57 -2.75
CA LEU A 91 4.71 0.57 -2.71
C LEU A 91 5.21 1.59 -1.68
N THR A 92 5.00 2.87 -1.94
CA THR A 92 5.44 3.96 -1.05
C THR A 92 4.30 4.90 -0.75
N ILE A 93 4.09 5.20 0.52
CA ILE A 93 3.28 6.34 0.95
C ILE A 93 4.18 7.40 1.59
N GLN A 94 3.87 8.66 1.36
CA GLN A 94 4.62 9.77 1.94
C GLN A 94 3.72 10.95 2.29
N GLY A 95 4.25 11.88 3.08
CA GLY A 95 3.56 13.12 3.42
C GLY A 95 4.14 13.76 4.67
N LYS A 96 3.38 14.68 5.26
CA LYS A 96 3.71 15.38 6.49
C LYS A 96 2.49 15.49 7.38
N VAL A 97 2.62 15.10 8.65
CA VAL A 97 1.57 15.29 9.65
C VAL A 97 1.88 16.53 10.49
N LYS A 98 0.91 17.44 10.63
CA LYS A 98 1.04 18.63 11.48
C LYS A 98 1.18 18.23 12.95
N LYS A 99 1.76 19.12 13.75
CA LYS A 99 1.77 18.95 15.21
C LYS A 99 0.34 19.05 15.72
N LYS A 100 0.07 18.38 16.84
CA LYS A 100 -1.15 18.61 17.61
C LYS A 100 -1.11 20.04 18.13
N GLU A 101 -2.11 20.84 17.77
CA GLU A 101 -2.36 22.15 18.39
C GLU A 101 -2.91 21.97 19.82
#